data_AF-A0A3C1K6R8-F1
#
_entry.id   AF-A0A3C1K6R8-F1
#
_cell.length_a   1.000
_cell.length_b   1.000
_cell.length_c   1.000
_cell.angle_alpha   90.00
_cell.angle_beta   90.00
_cell.angle_gamma   90.00
#
_symmetry.space_group_name_H-M   'P 1'
#
loop_
_entity.id
_entity.type
_entity.pdbx_description
1 polymer ?
#
loop_
_entity_poly.entity_id
_entity_poly.type
_entity_poly.pdbx_seq_one_letter_code
_entity_poly.pdbx_strand_id
1 'polypeptide(L)'
;MDTLNKTDNQGEYILKFVTSGVLAFLGTYFSLPSRGLISTLPIFLIAALMSVLIKIPTWQKALMFGIFAYFFAMIDYDVYSGLAFATLCILTVCISTLAFNLFKTKNVLSMIIALFLIVICALPHAYFFGNYPEGYKAKKVMDEYIQKHYLSEDIIITGISYDYTIGYYKSTIFDKNDPTEIYSMIVMNNKVTDSYSSYAEEVLMNSKMLEITTVLREKFPDDIFKVLPLKITGYPINDEINIADTTDYSSLMHFKVLVPGLIDKDTFAIKSRKYFDVLKEAKINYGDIIFAGKDITRSVLTITVTPKTFFMDFTKLVDPPKNIFANIQLSEYLSK
;
A
#
# COMPACT_ATOMS: atom_id res chain seq x y z
N MET A 1 62.37 -12.30 -12.46
CA MET A 1 61.36 -13.38 -12.50
C MET A 1 60.34 -13.25 -11.36
N ASP A 2 60.75 -12.91 -10.13
CA ASP A 2 59.81 -12.74 -9.00
C ASP A 2 58.85 -11.54 -9.09
N THR A 3 59.22 -10.47 -9.81
CA THR A 3 58.35 -9.31 -10.02
C THR A 3 57.22 -9.58 -11.02
N LEU A 4 57.50 -10.35 -12.09
CA LEU A 4 56.50 -10.77 -13.08
C LEU A 4 55.46 -11.74 -12.49
N ASN A 5 55.89 -12.70 -11.65
CA ASN A 5 54.99 -13.61 -10.94
C ASN A 5 54.13 -12.94 -9.85
N LYS A 6 54.59 -11.81 -9.28
CA LYS A 6 53.80 -11.01 -8.32
C LYS A 6 52.74 -10.17 -9.04
N THR A 7 53.06 -9.58 -10.19
CA THR A 7 52.11 -8.80 -10.98
C THR A 7 51.01 -9.66 -11.61
N ASP A 8 51.33 -10.88 -12.08
CA ASP A 8 50.33 -11.82 -12.62
C ASP A 8 49.33 -12.26 -11.54
N ASN A 9 49.82 -12.58 -10.34
CA ASN A 9 48.97 -12.94 -9.19
C ASN A 9 48.11 -11.77 -8.67
N GLN A 10 48.61 -10.53 -8.75
CA GLN A 10 47.85 -9.34 -8.38
C GLN A 10 46.74 -9.03 -9.38
N GLY A 11 47.03 -9.10 -10.68
CA GLY A 11 46.03 -8.91 -11.73
C GLY A 11 44.89 -9.92 -11.65
N GLU A 12 45.23 -11.21 -11.47
CA GLU A 12 44.23 -12.27 -11.33
C GLU A 12 43.37 -12.10 -10.05
N TYR A 13 43.98 -11.69 -8.93
CA TYR A 13 43.25 -11.43 -7.69
C TYR A 13 42.30 -10.23 -7.84
N ILE A 14 42.75 -9.13 -8.45
CA ILE A 14 41.90 -7.95 -8.70
C ILE A 14 40.70 -8.33 -9.57
N LEU A 15 40.91 -9.09 -10.64
CA LEU A 15 39.83 -9.54 -11.52
C LEU A 15 38.78 -10.37 -10.75
N LYS A 16 39.23 -11.32 -9.90
CA LYS A 16 38.35 -12.13 -9.05
C LYS A 16 37.58 -11.29 -8.04
N PHE A 17 38.23 -10.30 -7.44
CA PHE A 17 37.62 -9.37 -6.49
C PHE A 17 36.54 -8.52 -7.17
N VAL A 18 36.86 -7.89 -8.32
CA VAL A 18 35.90 -7.10 -9.11
C VAL A 18 34.71 -7.96 -9.56
N THR A 19 34.97 -9.16 -10.06
CA THR A 19 33.90 -10.08 -10.49
C THR A 19 32.96 -10.43 -9.32
N SER A 20 33.50 -10.69 -8.13
CA SER A 20 32.69 -10.92 -6.93
C SER A 20 31.88 -9.68 -6.53
N GLY A 21 32.46 -8.49 -6.69
CA GLY A 21 31.76 -7.22 -6.47
C GLY A 21 30.61 -7.00 -7.43
N VAL A 22 30.79 -7.28 -8.72
CA VAL A 22 29.72 -7.20 -9.71
C VAL A 22 28.59 -8.18 -9.40
N LEU A 23 28.92 -9.42 -8.99
CA LEU A 23 27.91 -10.38 -8.55
C LEU A 23 27.15 -9.91 -7.31
N ALA A 24 27.85 -9.36 -6.31
CA ALA A 24 27.24 -8.80 -5.12
C ALA A 24 26.31 -7.64 -5.45
N PHE A 25 26.76 -6.72 -6.30
CA PHE A 25 25.97 -5.60 -6.81
C PHE A 25 24.70 -6.09 -7.52
N LEU A 26 24.84 -6.94 -8.53
CA LEU A 26 23.69 -7.41 -9.32
C LEU A 26 22.71 -8.20 -8.46
N GLY A 27 23.21 -9.12 -7.63
CA GLY A 27 22.38 -9.94 -6.76
C GLY A 27 21.54 -9.12 -5.80
N THR A 28 22.14 -8.10 -5.16
CA THR A 28 21.46 -7.26 -4.17
C THR A 28 20.61 -6.14 -4.79
N TYR A 29 20.99 -5.61 -5.95
CA TYR A 29 20.22 -4.60 -6.66
C TYR A 29 18.90 -5.17 -7.19
N PHE A 30 18.96 -6.35 -7.83
CA PHE A 30 17.75 -7.02 -8.32
C PHE A 30 16.92 -7.61 -7.19
N SER A 31 17.49 -7.80 -6.00
CA SER A 31 16.72 -8.26 -4.85
C SER A 31 15.76 -7.21 -4.29
N LEU A 32 15.85 -5.95 -4.70
CA LEU A 32 14.99 -4.90 -4.17
C LEU A 32 13.51 -5.12 -4.55
N PRO A 33 12.56 -4.89 -3.62
CA PRO A 33 11.13 -5.03 -3.89
C PRO A 33 10.67 -4.20 -5.09
N SER A 34 11.22 -2.99 -5.25
CA SER A 34 10.92 -2.05 -6.35
C SER A 34 11.22 -2.60 -7.74
N ARG A 35 11.97 -3.70 -7.86
CA ARG A 35 12.30 -4.37 -9.14
C ARG A 35 11.28 -5.45 -9.54
N GLY A 36 10.30 -5.70 -8.68
CA GLY A 36 9.14 -6.55 -8.97
C GLY A 36 9.37 -8.05 -8.72
N LEU A 37 8.26 -8.79 -8.72
CA LEU A 37 8.13 -10.19 -8.29
C LEU A 37 9.14 -11.20 -8.85
N ILE A 38 9.58 -11.03 -10.10
CA ILE A 38 10.46 -12.00 -10.79
C ILE A 38 11.94 -11.77 -10.46
N SER A 39 12.29 -10.59 -9.93
CA SER A 39 13.68 -10.16 -9.77
C SER A 39 14.31 -10.49 -8.42
N THR A 40 13.53 -10.80 -7.38
CA THR A 40 14.02 -10.58 -6.01
C THR A 40 14.94 -11.69 -5.48
N LEU A 41 14.44 -12.92 -5.38
CA LEU A 41 15.17 -14.01 -4.72
C LEU A 41 16.04 -14.88 -5.68
N PRO A 42 15.56 -15.29 -6.87
CA PRO A 42 16.33 -16.21 -7.71
C PRO A 42 17.66 -15.62 -8.20
N ILE A 43 17.66 -14.34 -8.60
CA ILE A 43 18.86 -13.65 -9.07
C ILE A 43 19.88 -13.52 -7.95
N PHE A 44 19.42 -13.16 -6.75
CA PHE A 44 20.27 -13.09 -5.56
C PHE A 44 20.92 -14.43 -5.23
N LEU A 45 20.14 -15.52 -5.20
CA LEU A 45 20.66 -16.86 -4.92
C LEU A 45 21.67 -17.31 -5.97
N ILE A 46 21.39 -17.08 -7.26
CA ILE A 46 22.34 -17.41 -8.34
C ILE A 46 23.63 -16.60 -8.19
N ALA A 47 23.53 -15.30 -7.93
CA ALA A 47 24.71 -14.45 -7.73
C ALA A 47 25.55 -14.90 -6.52
N ALA A 48 24.89 -15.23 -5.40
CA ALA A 48 25.55 -15.75 -4.21
C ALA A 48 26.27 -17.08 -4.51
N LEU A 49 25.60 -18.04 -5.16
CA LEU A 49 26.18 -19.33 -5.53
C LEU A 49 27.37 -19.18 -6.50
N MET A 50 27.24 -18.33 -7.52
CA MET A 50 28.33 -18.04 -8.46
C MET A 50 29.53 -17.39 -7.77
N SER A 51 29.28 -16.50 -6.79
CA SER A 51 30.36 -15.87 -6.02
C SER A 51 31.17 -16.89 -5.19
N VAL A 52 30.56 -18.00 -4.76
CA VAL A 52 31.24 -19.06 -4.00
C VAL A 52 32.32 -19.74 -4.85
N LEU A 53 32.11 -19.88 -6.16
CA LEU A 53 33.06 -20.49 -7.10
C LEU A 53 34.34 -19.65 -7.28
N ILE A 54 34.29 -18.35 -6.99
CA ILE A 54 35.43 -17.45 -7.11
C ILE A 54 36.39 -17.66 -5.92
N LYS A 55 37.67 -17.91 -6.19
CA LYS A 55 38.69 -18.16 -5.15
C LYS A 55 39.18 -16.88 -4.49
N ILE A 56 38.34 -16.25 -3.66
CA ILE A 56 38.69 -15.18 -2.72
C ILE A 56 38.19 -15.50 -1.31
N PRO A 57 38.78 -14.93 -0.25
CA PRO A 57 38.32 -15.14 1.13
C PRO A 57 36.83 -14.86 1.32
N THR A 58 36.12 -15.77 1.98
CA THR A 58 34.66 -15.69 2.20
C THR A 58 34.24 -14.39 2.88
N TRP A 59 35.04 -13.90 3.84
CA TRP A 59 34.75 -12.66 4.55
C TRP A 59 34.69 -11.45 3.60
N GLN A 60 35.48 -11.43 2.52
CA GLN A 60 35.44 -10.35 1.53
C GLN A 60 34.16 -10.40 0.72
N LYS A 61 33.75 -11.59 0.26
CA LYS A 61 32.48 -11.78 -0.45
C LYS A 61 31.30 -11.36 0.42
N ALA A 62 31.27 -11.85 1.65
CA ALA A 62 30.20 -11.56 2.59
C ALA A 62 30.12 -10.05 2.88
N LEU A 63 31.26 -9.39 3.09
CA LEU A 63 31.33 -7.93 3.26
C LEU A 63 30.77 -7.18 2.05
N MET A 64 31.13 -7.58 0.82
CA MET A 64 30.60 -6.94 -0.40
C MET A 64 29.09 -7.07 -0.50
N PHE A 65 28.55 -8.28 -0.32
CA PHE A 65 27.11 -8.51 -0.33
C PHE A 65 26.40 -7.73 0.78
N GLY A 66 26.95 -7.67 1.98
CA GLY A 66 26.39 -6.89 3.10
C GLY A 66 26.37 -5.39 2.82
N ILE A 67 27.47 -4.83 2.32
CA ILE A 67 27.57 -3.40 2.02
C ILE A 67 26.60 -3.00 0.90
N PHE A 68 26.58 -3.72 -0.22
CA PHE A 68 25.65 -3.41 -1.30
C PHE A 68 24.19 -3.60 -0.87
N ALA A 69 23.88 -4.68 -0.16
CA ALA A 69 22.53 -4.90 0.38
C ALA A 69 22.09 -3.76 1.30
N TYR A 70 22.97 -3.29 2.19
CA TYR A 70 22.67 -2.17 3.08
C TYR A 70 22.42 -0.86 2.33
N PHE A 71 23.29 -0.51 1.36
CA PHE A 71 23.14 0.71 0.57
C PHE A 71 21.85 0.71 -0.26
N PHE A 72 21.51 -0.42 -0.87
CA PHE A 72 20.29 -0.54 -1.67
C PHE A 72 19.04 -0.58 -0.79
N ALA A 73 19.09 -1.32 0.32
CA ALA A 73 17.98 -1.41 1.25
C ALA A 73 17.58 -0.04 1.83
N MET A 74 18.53 0.89 2.02
CA MET A 74 18.23 2.23 2.53
C MET A 74 17.26 3.05 1.66
N ILE A 75 17.02 2.64 0.41
CA ILE A 75 16.03 3.27 -0.47
C ILE A 75 14.61 2.83 -0.10
N ASP A 76 14.43 1.54 0.20
CA ASP A 76 13.12 0.89 0.32
C ASP A 76 12.76 0.51 1.77
N TYR A 77 13.74 0.43 2.67
CA TYR A 77 13.63 -0.07 4.04
C TYR A 77 14.09 0.96 5.08
N ASP A 78 13.51 0.92 6.26
CA ASP A 78 14.04 1.64 7.42
C ASP A 78 15.44 1.11 7.83
N VAL A 79 16.16 1.88 8.64
CA VAL A 79 17.54 1.56 9.04
C VAL A 79 17.68 0.17 9.66
N TYR A 80 16.74 -0.25 10.51
CA TYR A 80 16.80 -1.55 11.19
C TYR A 80 16.50 -2.69 10.22
N SER A 81 15.49 -2.52 9.38
CA SER A 81 15.13 -3.50 8.35
C SER A 81 16.22 -3.64 7.29
N GLY A 82 16.90 -2.53 6.93
CA GLY A 82 18.06 -2.55 6.04
C GLY A 82 19.27 -3.26 6.64
N LEU A 83 19.55 -3.07 7.94
CA LEU A 83 20.59 -3.84 8.64
C LEU A 83 20.27 -5.33 8.72
N ALA A 84 19.00 -5.68 8.99
CA ALA A 84 18.55 -7.06 9.01
C ALA A 84 18.69 -7.72 7.62
N PHE A 85 18.32 -7.01 6.56
CA PHE A 85 18.50 -7.46 5.19
C PHE A 85 19.97 -7.67 4.82
N ALA A 86 20.84 -6.70 5.13
CA ALA A 86 22.28 -6.82 4.90
C ALA A 86 22.90 -8.02 5.65
N THR A 87 22.47 -8.24 6.89
CA THR A 87 22.87 -9.39 7.70
C THR A 87 22.43 -10.70 7.06
N LEU A 88 21.20 -10.75 6.54
CA LEU A 88 20.69 -11.91 5.84
C LEU A 88 21.50 -12.21 4.57
N CYS A 89 21.92 -11.18 3.82
CA CYS A 89 22.78 -11.36 2.66
C CYS A 89 24.18 -11.90 3.03
N ILE A 90 24.78 -11.38 4.11
CA ILE A 90 26.05 -11.89 4.67
C ILE A 90 25.93 -13.37 5.02
N LEU A 91 24.89 -13.73 5.78
CA LEU A 91 24.62 -15.11 6.19
C LEU A 91 24.45 -16.01 4.97
N THR A 92 23.79 -15.52 3.91
CA THR A 92 23.58 -16.29 2.68
C THR A 92 24.88 -16.68 2.01
N VAL A 93 25.83 -15.75 1.90
CA VAL A 93 27.14 -16.04 1.31
C VAL A 93 27.94 -17.02 2.18
N CYS A 94 27.90 -16.85 3.51
CA CYS A 94 28.57 -17.75 4.45
C CYS A 94 28.00 -19.17 4.39
N ILE A 95 26.68 -19.31 4.41
CA ILE A 95 25.98 -20.59 4.32
C ILE A 95 26.22 -21.25 2.96
N SER A 96 26.15 -20.49 1.86
CA SER A 96 26.43 -21.01 0.52
C SER A 96 27.86 -21.51 0.39
N THR A 97 28.83 -20.82 1.01
CA THR A 97 30.23 -21.27 1.03
C THR A 97 30.42 -22.53 1.86
N LEU A 98 29.74 -22.63 3.01
CA LEU A 98 29.74 -23.84 3.84
C LEU A 98 29.14 -25.03 3.08
N ALA A 99 27.98 -24.84 2.44
CA ALA A 99 27.33 -25.85 1.63
C ALA A 99 28.24 -26.35 0.50
N PHE A 100 28.92 -25.44 -0.21
CA PHE A 100 29.88 -25.81 -1.25
C PHE A 100 31.07 -26.62 -0.72
N ASN A 101 31.60 -26.27 0.45
CA ASN A 101 32.67 -27.04 1.07
C ASN A 101 32.21 -28.44 1.49
N LEU A 102 30.96 -28.57 1.97
CA LEU A 102 30.36 -29.86 2.28
C LEU A 102 30.13 -30.72 1.02
N PHE A 103 29.77 -30.14 -0.12
CA PHE A 103 29.67 -30.89 -1.38
C PHE A 103 31.00 -31.49 -1.83
N LYS A 104 32.15 -30.89 -1.46
CA LYS A 104 33.48 -31.42 -1.82
C LYS A 104 33.88 -32.68 -1.06
N THR A 105 33.29 -32.95 0.11
CA THR A 105 33.67 -34.11 0.93
C THR A 105 33.18 -35.43 0.33
N LYS A 106 32.31 -35.38 -0.68
CA LYS A 106 31.71 -36.56 -1.37
C LYS A 106 31.00 -37.54 -0.43
N ASN A 107 30.64 -37.11 0.78
CA ASN A 107 29.86 -37.90 1.73
C ASN A 107 28.36 -37.59 1.55
N VAL A 108 27.52 -38.63 1.45
CA VAL A 108 26.06 -38.50 1.30
C VAL A 108 25.46 -37.65 2.41
N LEU A 109 25.88 -37.84 3.67
CA LEU A 109 25.40 -37.03 4.79
C LEU A 109 25.75 -35.55 4.62
N SER A 110 26.98 -35.25 4.17
CA SER A 110 27.41 -33.87 3.91
C SER A 110 26.63 -33.23 2.75
N MET A 111 26.28 -34.00 1.71
CA MET A 111 25.43 -33.52 0.62
C MET A 111 24.00 -33.21 1.11
N ILE A 112 23.43 -34.08 1.96
CA ILE A 112 22.11 -33.84 2.56
C ILE A 112 22.14 -32.55 3.40
N ILE A 113 23.15 -32.38 4.26
CA ILE A 113 23.28 -31.16 5.08
C ILE A 113 23.45 -29.93 4.19
N ALA A 114 24.24 -30.00 3.12
CA ALA A 114 24.44 -28.90 2.19
C ALA A 114 23.12 -28.47 1.51
N LEU A 115 22.27 -29.42 1.12
CA LEU A 115 20.94 -29.13 0.58
C LEU A 115 20.03 -28.44 1.61
N PHE A 116 20.01 -28.92 2.84
CA PHE A 116 19.23 -28.30 3.92
C PHE A 116 19.69 -26.86 4.20
N LEU A 117 21.00 -26.61 4.19
CA LEU A 117 21.56 -25.27 4.39
C LEU A 117 21.09 -24.28 3.31
N ILE A 118 21.03 -24.69 2.04
CA ILE A 118 20.53 -23.86 0.94
C ILE A 118 19.04 -23.53 1.14
N VAL A 119 18.22 -24.49 1.56
CA VAL A 119 16.79 -24.28 1.82
C VAL A 119 16.59 -23.32 3.01
N ILE A 120 17.27 -23.57 4.13
CA ILE A 120 17.19 -22.71 5.33
C ILE A 120 17.62 -21.28 5.01
N CYS A 121 18.61 -21.12 4.13
CA CYS A 121 19.08 -19.82 3.69
C CYS A 121 18.00 -19.03 2.92
N ALA A 122 17.15 -19.70 2.15
CA ALA A 122 16.12 -19.03 1.36
C ALA A 122 14.92 -18.56 2.20
N LEU A 123 14.57 -19.28 3.27
CA LEU A 123 13.35 -19.04 4.05
C LEU A 123 13.20 -17.61 4.60
N PRO A 124 14.22 -17.00 5.25
CA PRO A 124 14.06 -15.66 5.82
C PRO A 124 13.87 -14.57 4.76
N HIS A 125 14.25 -14.82 3.50
CA HIS A 125 14.05 -13.85 2.42
C HIS A 125 12.57 -13.65 2.07
N ALA A 126 11.71 -14.64 2.37
CA ALA A 126 10.27 -14.51 2.18
C ALA A 126 9.66 -13.39 3.05
N TYR A 127 10.30 -13.04 4.17
CA TYR A 127 9.89 -11.90 4.99
C TYR A 127 10.06 -10.56 4.25
N PHE A 128 11.15 -10.41 3.50
CA PHE A 128 11.48 -9.15 2.80
C PHE A 128 10.85 -9.05 1.40
N PHE A 129 10.62 -10.19 0.76
CA PHE A 129 10.23 -10.25 -0.66
C PHE A 129 8.86 -10.88 -0.91
N GLY A 130 8.22 -11.41 0.13
CA GLY A 130 7.07 -12.29 -0.02
C GLY A 130 7.47 -13.63 -0.64
N ASN A 131 6.48 -14.49 -0.83
CA ASN A 131 6.63 -15.78 -1.49
C ASN A 131 6.17 -15.73 -2.96
N TYR A 132 7.00 -16.26 -3.85
CA TYR A 132 6.75 -16.26 -5.29
C TYR A 132 5.34 -16.75 -5.71
N PRO A 133 4.78 -17.86 -5.15
CA PRO A 133 3.45 -18.33 -5.54
C PRO A 133 2.31 -17.35 -5.21
N GLU A 134 2.34 -16.67 -4.07
CA GLU A 134 1.31 -15.67 -3.74
C GLU A 134 1.53 -14.40 -4.54
N GLY A 135 2.78 -14.03 -4.78
CA GLY A 135 3.11 -12.90 -5.64
C GLY A 135 2.57 -13.08 -7.06
N TYR A 136 2.71 -14.27 -7.64
CA TYR A 136 2.13 -14.59 -8.94
C TYR A 136 0.59 -14.53 -8.94
N LYS A 137 -0.06 -15.04 -7.88
CA LYS A 137 -1.52 -14.93 -7.73
C LYS A 137 -1.97 -13.47 -7.59
N ALA A 138 -1.29 -12.70 -6.77
CA ALA A 138 -1.55 -11.28 -6.57
C ALA A 138 -1.37 -10.50 -7.88
N LYS A 139 -0.33 -10.83 -8.65
CA LYS A 139 -0.13 -10.26 -9.99
C LYS A 139 -1.31 -10.53 -10.91
N LYS A 140 -1.78 -11.77 -10.98
CA LYS A 140 -2.94 -12.11 -11.81
C LYS A 140 -4.20 -11.34 -11.40
N VAL A 141 -4.50 -11.29 -10.10
CA VAL A 141 -5.66 -10.56 -9.56
C VAL A 141 -5.57 -9.06 -9.86
N MET A 142 -4.37 -8.48 -9.69
CA MET A 142 -4.14 -7.07 -9.96
C MET A 142 -4.21 -6.76 -11.46
N ASP A 143 -3.57 -7.56 -12.31
CA ASP A 143 -3.60 -7.38 -13.77
C ASP A 143 -5.05 -7.47 -14.30
N GLU A 144 -5.84 -8.44 -13.80
CA GLU A 144 -7.28 -8.55 -14.13
C GLU A 144 -8.08 -7.33 -13.66
N TYR A 145 -7.81 -6.82 -12.46
CA TYR A 145 -8.44 -5.61 -11.94
C TYR A 145 -8.08 -4.38 -12.78
N ILE A 146 -6.80 -4.19 -13.09
CA ILE A 146 -6.29 -3.06 -13.87
C ILE A 146 -6.90 -3.05 -15.27
N GLN A 147 -6.89 -4.19 -15.97
CA GLN A 147 -7.45 -4.30 -17.32
C GLN A 147 -8.95 -4.03 -17.36
N LYS A 148 -9.64 -4.26 -16.24
CA LYS A 148 -11.06 -4.01 -16.12
C LYS A 148 -11.37 -2.55 -15.78
N HIS A 149 -10.57 -1.94 -14.90
CA HIS A 149 -10.89 -0.67 -14.27
C HIS A 149 -10.11 0.54 -14.80
N TYR A 150 -8.95 0.35 -15.41
CA TYR A 150 -8.08 1.43 -15.88
C TYR A 150 -7.75 1.26 -17.36
N LEU A 151 -8.62 1.81 -18.20
CA LEU A 151 -8.51 1.73 -19.66
C LEU A 151 -7.78 2.94 -20.27
N SER A 152 -7.74 4.06 -19.54
CA SER A 152 -7.09 5.31 -19.99
C SER A 152 -5.56 5.21 -19.96
N GLU A 153 -4.92 5.76 -20.99
CA GLU A 153 -3.45 5.92 -21.05
C GLU A 153 -2.93 7.07 -20.16
N ASP A 154 -3.82 7.88 -19.59
CA ASP A 154 -3.47 8.96 -18.66
C ASP A 154 -3.19 8.46 -17.25
N ILE A 155 -3.45 7.17 -16.97
CA ILE A 155 -3.16 6.54 -15.68
C ILE A 155 -1.89 5.70 -15.79
N ILE A 156 -0.91 5.98 -14.93
CA ILE A 156 0.33 5.21 -14.85
C ILE A 156 0.24 4.26 -13.66
N ILE A 157 0.46 2.97 -13.94
CA ILE A 157 0.47 1.92 -12.93
C ILE A 157 1.82 1.22 -12.97
N THR A 158 2.50 1.14 -11.82
CA THR A 158 3.83 0.53 -11.74
C THR A 158 3.75 -1.01 -11.71
N GLY A 159 4.91 -1.65 -11.76
CA GLY A 159 5.01 -3.07 -11.43
C GLY A 159 4.56 -3.38 -10.00
N ILE A 160 4.23 -4.64 -9.75
CA ILE A 160 3.79 -5.14 -8.44
C ILE A 160 5.00 -5.59 -7.64
N SER A 161 5.07 -5.14 -6.39
CA SER A 161 6.12 -5.46 -5.42
C SER A 161 5.52 -5.90 -4.09
N TYR A 162 6.28 -6.66 -3.31
CA TYR A 162 5.90 -6.98 -1.93
C TYR A 162 6.27 -5.83 -1.00
N ASP A 163 5.32 -5.36 -0.20
CA ASP A 163 5.55 -4.36 0.84
C ASP A 163 5.64 -5.07 2.19
N TYR A 164 6.86 -5.18 2.73
CA TYR A 164 7.14 -5.88 3.98
C TYR A 164 6.53 -5.21 5.21
N THR A 165 6.21 -3.91 5.14
CA THR A 165 5.67 -3.16 6.29
C THR A 165 4.21 -3.51 6.54
N ILE A 166 3.43 -3.65 5.46
CA ILE A 166 2.01 -4.04 5.52
C ILE A 166 1.80 -5.54 5.29
N GLY A 167 2.79 -6.24 4.75
CA GLY A 167 2.75 -7.67 4.49
C GLY A 167 1.95 -8.09 3.26
N TYR A 168 1.74 -7.18 2.30
CA TYR A 168 0.91 -7.39 1.11
C TYR A 168 1.61 -6.98 -0.18
N TYR A 169 1.14 -7.51 -1.30
CA TYR A 169 1.58 -7.09 -2.63
C TYR A 169 0.88 -5.79 -3.04
N LYS A 170 1.68 -4.83 -3.48
CA LYS A 170 1.27 -3.46 -3.78
C LYS A 170 1.71 -3.07 -5.19
N SER A 171 0.90 -2.23 -5.83
CA SER A 171 1.31 -1.41 -6.97
C SER A 171 1.03 0.05 -6.67
N THR A 172 1.73 0.93 -7.37
CA THR A 172 1.58 2.37 -7.31
C THR A 172 0.78 2.83 -8.52
N ILE A 173 -0.14 3.77 -8.32
CA ILE A 173 -1.01 4.33 -9.35
C ILE A 173 -1.09 5.84 -9.20
N PHE A 174 -1.02 6.57 -10.32
CA PHE A 174 -1.11 8.03 -10.35
C PHE A 174 -1.51 8.53 -11.74
N ASP A 175 -2.02 9.76 -11.80
CA ASP A 175 -2.33 10.45 -13.05
C ASP A 175 -1.03 10.98 -13.69
N LYS A 176 -0.87 10.77 -15.00
CA LYS A 176 0.27 11.26 -15.77
C LYS A 176 0.39 12.78 -15.75
N ASN A 177 -0.72 13.49 -15.63
CA ASN A 177 -0.80 14.95 -15.58
C ASN A 177 -0.55 15.51 -14.18
N ASP A 178 -0.69 14.68 -13.14
CA ASP A 178 -0.30 15.01 -11.76
C ASP A 178 0.51 13.87 -11.11
N PRO A 179 1.81 13.76 -11.43
CA PRO A 179 2.66 12.69 -10.91
C PRO A 179 3.03 12.86 -9.43
N THR A 180 2.61 13.94 -8.78
CA THR A 180 2.95 14.20 -7.37
C THR A 180 1.99 13.55 -6.40
N GLU A 181 0.75 13.31 -6.81
CA GLU A 181 -0.26 12.58 -6.04
C GLU A 181 -0.14 11.08 -6.32
N ILE A 182 0.56 10.37 -5.42
CA ILE A 182 0.85 8.95 -5.57
C ILE A 182 -0.11 8.11 -4.71
N TYR A 183 -0.85 7.22 -5.37
CA TYR A 183 -1.81 6.31 -4.73
C TYR A 183 -1.33 4.86 -4.81
N SER A 184 -2.02 4.00 -4.08
CA SER A 184 -1.69 2.58 -3.96
C SER A 184 -2.86 1.65 -4.24
N MET A 185 -2.54 0.55 -4.91
CA MET A 185 -3.40 -0.62 -5.04
C MET A 185 -2.76 -1.79 -4.29
N ILE A 186 -3.50 -2.45 -3.43
CA ILE A 186 -3.00 -3.53 -2.56
C ILE A 186 -3.85 -4.77 -2.75
N VAL A 187 -3.22 -5.94 -2.90
CA VAL A 187 -3.94 -7.22 -2.93
C VAL A 187 -4.06 -7.79 -1.53
N MET A 188 -5.28 -7.83 -1.00
CA MET A 188 -5.62 -8.42 0.29
C MET A 188 -6.70 -9.48 0.10
N ASN A 189 -6.48 -10.70 0.61
CA ASN A 189 -7.48 -11.79 0.55
C ASN A 189 -8.06 -12.01 -0.87
N ASN A 190 -7.20 -11.98 -1.88
CA ASN A 190 -7.57 -12.15 -3.29
C ASN A 190 -8.54 -11.07 -3.83
N LYS A 191 -8.47 -9.86 -3.26
CA LYS A 191 -9.19 -8.66 -3.72
C LYS A 191 -8.22 -7.48 -3.78
N VAL A 192 -8.49 -6.54 -4.69
CA VAL A 192 -7.74 -5.29 -4.79
C VAL A 192 -8.42 -4.22 -3.92
N THR A 193 -7.64 -3.61 -3.05
CA THR A 193 -7.99 -2.38 -2.34
C THR A 193 -7.30 -1.23 -3.07
N ASP A 194 -8.09 -0.27 -3.55
CA ASP A 194 -7.62 0.78 -4.44
C ASP A 194 -7.89 2.17 -3.85
N SER A 195 -6.81 2.88 -3.52
CA SER A 195 -6.90 4.24 -2.99
C SER A 195 -7.08 5.32 -4.05
N TYR A 196 -6.71 5.06 -5.31
CA TYR A 196 -6.98 5.99 -6.42
C TYR A 196 -8.46 6.02 -6.74
N SER A 197 -9.14 4.86 -6.69
CA SER A 197 -10.60 4.78 -6.84
C SER A 197 -11.33 5.66 -5.82
N SER A 198 -10.91 5.62 -4.55
CA SER A 198 -11.49 6.47 -3.49
C SER A 198 -11.26 7.96 -3.77
N TYR A 199 -10.07 8.33 -4.22
CA TYR A 199 -9.78 9.70 -4.63
C TYR A 199 -10.65 10.15 -5.82
N ALA A 200 -10.81 9.29 -6.83
CA ALA A 200 -11.65 9.60 -7.98
C ALA A 200 -13.10 9.88 -7.57
N GLU A 201 -13.66 9.08 -6.65
CA GLU A 201 -14.97 9.36 -6.06
C GLU A 201 -15.00 10.72 -5.37
N GLU A 202 -13.99 11.06 -4.56
CA GLU A 202 -13.93 12.38 -3.88
C GLU A 202 -13.92 13.55 -4.88
N VAL A 203 -13.15 13.45 -5.96
CA VAL A 203 -13.08 14.47 -7.02
C VAL A 203 -14.43 14.62 -7.72
N LEU A 204 -15.06 13.51 -8.13
CA LEU A 204 -16.36 13.51 -8.81
C LEU A 204 -17.48 14.06 -7.92
N MET A 205 -17.40 13.82 -6.61
CA MET A 205 -18.38 14.28 -5.63
C MET A 205 -18.20 15.74 -5.21
N ASN A 206 -17.05 16.37 -5.51
CA ASN A 206 -16.69 17.69 -4.99
C ASN A 206 -17.71 18.77 -5.36
N SER A 207 -18.17 18.82 -6.62
CA SER A 207 -19.16 19.81 -7.05
C SER A 207 -20.47 19.69 -6.26
N LYS A 208 -20.94 18.46 -6.03
CA LYS A 208 -22.19 18.20 -5.30
C LYS A 208 -22.03 18.47 -3.80
N MET A 209 -20.88 18.14 -3.23
CA MET A 209 -20.53 18.50 -1.85
C MET A 209 -20.57 20.03 -1.66
N LEU A 210 -19.99 20.80 -2.59
CA LEU A 210 -20.01 22.26 -2.55
C LEU A 210 -21.43 22.82 -2.67
N GLU A 211 -22.28 22.23 -3.53
CA GLU A 211 -23.69 22.61 -3.64
C GLU A 211 -24.45 22.39 -2.31
N ILE A 212 -24.32 21.20 -1.70
CA ILE A 212 -24.90 20.89 -0.38
C ILE A 212 -24.40 21.89 0.68
N THR A 213 -23.10 22.15 0.68
CA THR A 213 -22.48 23.09 1.63
C THR A 213 -23.04 24.48 1.46
N THR A 214 -23.12 24.98 0.22
CA THR A 214 -23.61 26.32 -0.11
C THR A 214 -25.05 26.51 0.34
N VAL A 215 -25.94 25.56 -0.01
CA VAL A 215 -27.36 25.60 0.38
C VAL A 215 -27.55 25.62 1.89
N LEU A 216 -26.78 24.80 2.62
CA LEU A 216 -26.85 24.81 4.09
C LEU A 216 -26.28 26.11 4.67
N ARG A 217 -25.20 26.67 4.09
CA ARG A 217 -24.59 27.92 4.55
C ARG A 217 -25.46 29.14 4.31
N GLU A 218 -26.20 29.17 3.20
CA GLU A 218 -27.16 30.25 2.91
C GLU A 218 -28.28 30.31 3.95
N LYS A 219 -28.76 29.15 4.41
CA LYS A 219 -29.84 29.10 5.41
C LYS A 219 -29.34 29.18 6.85
N PHE A 220 -28.14 28.68 7.12
CA PHE A 220 -27.52 28.63 8.45
C PHE A 220 -26.09 29.20 8.40
N PRO A 221 -25.93 30.53 8.21
CA PRO A 221 -24.61 31.15 8.04
C PRO A 221 -23.73 31.00 9.28
N ASP A 222 -24.33 31.09 10.47
CA ASP A 222 -23.63 31.06 11.76
C ASP A 222 -23.41 29.64 12.31
N ASP A 223 -24.02 28.62 11.72
CA ASP A 223 -23.90 27.25 12.22
C ASP A 223 -22.55 26.64 11.86
N ILE A 224 -21.88 25.99 12.80
CA ILE A 224 -20.64 25.25 12.50
C ILE A 224 -21.03 23.85 12.00
N PHE A 225 -20.66 23.50 10.77
CA PHE A 225 -20.78 22.14 10.21
C PHE A 225 -19.77 21.93 9.08
N LYS A 226 -19.48 20.66 8.77
CA LYS A 226 -18.66 20.25 7.62
C LYS A 226 -19.38 19.19 6.81
N VAL A 227 -19.44 19.36 5.49
CA VAL A 227 -19.91 18.33 4.56
C VAL A 227 -18.70 17.58 4.04
N LEU A 228 -18.80 16.25 3.97
CA LEU A 228 -17.76 15.37 3.46
C LEU A 228 -18.36 14.41 2.42
N PRO A 229 -17.64 14.08 1.34
CA PRO A 229 -18.00 12.93 0.51
C PRO A 229 -17.83 11.65 1.35
N LEU A 230 -18.67 10.65 1.10
CA LEU A 230 -18.50 9.32 1.69
C LEU A 230 -18.14 8.27 0.66
N LYS A 231 -18.97 8.17 -0.38
CA LYS A 231 -18.79 7.22 -1.48
C LYS A 231 -19.84 7.46 -2.56
N ILE A 232 -19.62 6.83 -3.71
CA ILE A 232 -20.65 6.65 -4.73
C ILE A 232 -21.08 5.17 -4.74
N THR A 233 -22.39 4.89 -4.66
CA THR A 233 -22.87 3.49 -4.80
C THR A 233 -22.94 3.07 -6.26
N GLY A 234 -22.38 1.90 -6.57
CA GLY A 234 -22.35 1.40 -7.95
C GLY A 234 -21.35 2.12 -8.84
N TYR A 235 -20.45 2.93 -8.26
CA TYR A 235 -19.27 3.41 -8.97
C TYR A 235 -18.19 2.32 -9.05
N PRO A 236 -17.46 2.26 -10.19
CA PRO A 236 -17.74 2.93 -11.45
C PRO A 236 -18.88 2.28 -12.26
N ILE A 237 -19.65 3.09 -12.99
CA ILE A 237 -20.58 2.58 -14.01
C ILE A 237 -19.76 2.17 -15.23
N ASN A 238 -19.97 0.96 -15.75
CA ASN A 238 -19.18 0.33 -16.82
C ASN A 238 -17.77 -0.09 -16.42
N ASP A 239 -17.52 -0.26 -15.12
CA ASP A 239 -16.26 -0.73 -14.56
C ASP A 239 -15.04 0.20 -14.77
N GLU A 240 -15.07 1.25 -15.57
CA GLU A 240 -13.92 2.15 -15.75
C GLU A 240 -13.84 3.26 -14.68
N ILE A 241 -12.70 3.38 -14.01
CA ILE A 241 -12.40 4.43 -13.02
C ILE A 241 -11.77 5.61 -13.74
N ASN A 242 -12.47 6.74 -13.81
CA ASN A 242 -11.99 7.94 -14.48
C ASN A 242 -12.50 9.21 -13.79
N ILE A 243 -11.58 10.11 -13.42
CA ILE A 243 -11.90 11.40 -12.80
C ILE A 243 -12.59 12.37 -13.77
N ALA A 244 -12.44 12.17 -15.07
CA ALA A 244 -13.09 12.92 -16.13
C ALA A 244 -14.45 12.33 -16.53
N ASP A 245 -14.95 11.34 -15.79
CA ASP A 245 -16.27 10.76 -16.05
C ASP A 245 -17.37 11.83 -15.89
N THR A 246 -18.18 11.97 -16.94
CA THR A 246 -19.30 12.92 -17.01
C THR A 246 -20.64 12.33 -16.59
N THR A 247 -20.66 11.05 -16.21
CA THR A 247 -21.86 10.36 -15.76
C THR A 247 -22.46 11.06 -14.53
N ASP A 248 -23.76 11.30 -14.55
CA ASP A 248 -24.44 11.90 -13.40
C ASP A 248 -24.66 10.86 -12.29
N TYR A 249 -23.71 10.82 -11.35
CA TYR A 249 -23.80 9.99 -10.15
C TYR A 249 -24.67 10.59 -9.04
N SER A 250 -25.29 11.77 -9.22
CA SER A 250 -25.90 12.53 -8.12
C SER A 250 -26.79 11.68 -7.22
N SER A 251 -27.73 10.90 -7.77
CA SER A 251 -28.64 10.04 -6.97
C SER A 251 -27.96 8.83 -6.30
N LEU A 252 -26.69 8.59 -6.59
CA LEU A 252 -25.86 7.50 -6.06
C LEU A 252 -24.75 8.03 -5.13
N MET A 253 -24.61 9.35 -4.99
CA MET A 253 -23.62 9.98 -4.12
C MET A 253 -24.10 10.01 -2.67
N HIS A 254 -23.24 9.58 -1.76
CA HIS A 254 -23.49 9.53 -0.32
C HIS A 254 -22.62 10.55 0.40
N PHE A 255 -23.20 11.35 1.30
CA PHE A 255 -22.46 12.41 2.00
C PHE A 255 -22.57 12.26 3.52
N LYS A 256 -21.64 12.90 4.24
CA LYS A 256 -21.70 13.06 5.69
C LYS A 256 -21.72 14.52 6.06
N VAL A 257 -22.65 14.91 6.91
CA VAL A 257 -22.68 16.24 7.52
C VAL A 257 -22.30 16.12 8.98
N LEU A 258 -21.15 16.68 9.33
CA LEU A 258 -20.61 16.70 10.69
C LEU A 258 -21.07 17.95 11.43
N VAL A 259 -21.71 17.75 12.57
CA VAL A 259 -22.08 18.81 13.53
C VAL A 259 -21.13 18.70 14.73
N PRO A 260 -20.16 19.62 14.87
CA PRO A 260 -19.20 19.62 15.97
C PRO A 260 -19.86 20.08 17.28
N GLY A 261 -19.13 19.88 18.39
CA GLY A 261 -19.63 20.14 19.74
C GLY A 261 -20.49 19.04 20.34
N LEU A 262 -20.72 19.15 21.65
CA LEU A 262 -21.62 18.28 22.40
C LEU A 262 -23.07 18.76 22.21
N ILE A 263 -23.96 17.87 21.81
CA ILE A 263 -25.36 18.16 21.52
C ILE A 263 -26.22 17.01 22.05
N ASP A 264 -27.30 17.30 22.79
CA ASP A 264 -28.21 16.26 23.23
C ASP A 264 -28.96 15.65 22.03
N LYS A 265 -29.50 14.44 22.24
CA LYS A 265 -30.18 13.66 21.22
C LYS A 265 -31.32 14.42 20.52
N ASP A 266 -32.16 15.14 21.27
CA ASP A 266 -33.35 15.79 20.73
C ASP A 266 -32.96 17.04 19.94
N THR A 267 -32.03 17.84 20.47
CA THR A 267 -31.48 19.00 19.75
C THR A 267 -30.75 18.56 18.47
N PHE A 268 -30.02 17.45 18.51
CA PHE A 268 -29.37 16.88 17.32
C PHE A 268 -30.39 16.44 16.27
N ALA A 269 -31.47 15.78 16.67
CA ALA A 269 -32.55 15.36 15.78
C ALA A 269 -33.25 16.56 15.13
N ILE A 270 -33.59 17.59 15.91
CA ILE A 270 -34.19 18.83 15.41
C ILE A 270 -33.25 19.54 14.42
N LYS A 271 -31.96 19.65 14.76
CA LYS A 271 -30.98 20.32 13.89
C LYS A 271 -30.77 19.55 12.57
N SER A 272 -30.60 18.24 12.65
CA SER A 272 -30.48 17.37 11.47
C SER A 272 -31.73 17.43 10.59
N ARG A 273 -32.92 17.54 11.21
CA ARG A 273 -34.18 17.72 10.49
C ARG A 273 -34.21 19.04 9.71
N LYS A 274 -33.81 20.14 10.34
CA LYS A 274 -33.72 21.45 9.69
C LYS A 274 -32.79 21.42 8.48
N TYR A 275 -31.62 20.80 8.61
CA TYR A 275 -30.69 20.63 7.49
C TYR A 275 -31.31 19.80 6.35
N PHE A 276 -31.95 18.68 6.69
CA PHE A 276 -32.63 17.84 5.70
C PHE A 276 -33.75 18.57 4.96
N ASP A 277 -34.62 19.29 5.68
CA ASP A 277 -35.74 20.01 5.08
C ASP A 277 -35.24 21.08 4.08
N VAL A 278 -34.14 21.78 4.40
CA VAL A 278 -33.53 22.78 3.50
C VAL A 278 -32.97 22.14 2.23
N LEU A 279 -32.26 21.01 2.35
CA LEU A 279 -31.76 20.28 1.19
C LEU A 279 -32.90 19.75 0.30
N LYS A 280 -34.00 19.36 0.92
CA LYS A 280 -35.21 18.93 0.22
C LYS A 280 -35.92 20.08 -0.49
N GLU A 281 -36.05 21.24 0.17
CA GLU A 281 -36.61 22.46 -0.41
C GLU A 281 -35.80 22.94 -1.62
N ALA A 282 -34.47 22.87 -1.52
CA ALA A 282 -33.55 23.17 -2.63
C ALA A 282 -33.51 22.08 -3.72
N LYS A 283 -34.25 20.97 -3.55
CA LYS A 283 -34.34 19.85 -4.50
C LYS A 283 -32.97 19.24 -4.85
N ILE A 284 -32.05 19.18 -3.89
CA ILE A 284 -30.73 18.58 -4.11
C ILE A 284 -30.86 17.08 -4.34
N ASN A 285 -30.25 16.59 -5.43
CA ASN A 285 -30.21 15.17 -5.74
C ASN A 285 -29.00 14.50 -5.08
N TYR A 286 -29.24 13.46 -4.29
CA TYR A 286 -28.24 12.65 -3.59
C TYR A 286 -28.79 11.25 -3.30
N GLY A 287 -27.92 10.28 -3.00
CA GLY A 287 -28.32 8.94 -2.54
C GLY A 287 -28.79 8.95 -1.09
N ASP A 288 -27.85 9.19 -0.17
CA ASP A 288 -28.17 9.48 1.24
C ASP A 288 -27.24 10.53 1.86
N ILE A 289 -27.66 11.04 3.00
CA ILE A 289 -26.85 11.90 3.87
C ILE A 289 -26.85 11.30 5.27
N ILE A 290 -25.65 11.12 5.82
CA ILE A 290 -25.44 10.76 7.22
C ILE A 290 -25.14 12.04 8.00
N PHE A 291 -26.06 12.47 8.85
CA PHE A 291 -25.76 13.46 9.88
C PHE A 291 -25.03 12.77 11.03
N ALA A 292 -23.92 13.35 11.48
CA ALA A 292 -23.17 12.83 12.62
C ALA A 292 -22.82 13.96 13.59
N GLY A 293 -23.03 13.71 14.88
CA GLY A 293 -22.71 14.63 15.97
C GLY A 293 -22.22 13.87 17.20
N LYS A 294 -21.83 14.61 18.24
CA LYS A 294 -21.36 14.02 19.50
C LYS A 294 -22.35 14.31 20.62
N ASP A 295 -22.83 13.27 21.28
CA ASP A 295 -23.70 13.41 22.43
C ASP A 295 -22.95 13.97 23.64
N ILE A 296 -23.69 14.52 24.61
CA ILE A 296 -23.18 14.98 25.90
C ILE A 296 -22.46 13.83 26.65
N THR A 297 -22.89 12.58 26.45
CA THR A 297 -22.22 11.37 26.99
C THR A 297 -20.94 10.98 26.24
N ARG A 298 -20.50 11.78 25.26
CA ARG A 298 -19.37 11.54 24.35
C ARG A 298 -19.54 10.32 23.44
N SER A 299 -20.78 9.93 23.18
CA SER A 299 -21.12 8.94 22.14
C SER A 299 -21.35 9.61 20.78
N VAL A 300 -21.27 8.86 19.69
CA VAL A 300 -21.64 9.37 18.36
C VAL A 300 -23.14 9.20 18.15
N LEU A 301 -23.80 10.28 17.78
CA LEU A 301 -25.18 10.27 17.28
C LEU A 301 -25.13 10.28 15.75
N THR A 302 -25.86 9.38 15.10
CA THR A 302 -25.97 9.37 13.64
C THR A 302 -27.41 9.24 13.18
N ILE A 303 -27.80 10.02 12.17
CA ILE A 303 -29.07 9.90 11.45
C ILE A 303 -28.77 9.77 9.96
N THR A 304 -29.26 8.71 9.33
CA THR A 304 -29.16 8.53 7.87
C THR A 304 -30.49 8.87 7.21
N VAL A 305 -30.46 9.74 6.19
CA VAL A 305 -31.65 10.16 5.44
C VAL A 305 -31.45 10.00 3.94
N THR A 306 -32.54 9.71 3.22
CA THR A 306 -32.59 9.69 1.76
C THR A 306 -33.55 10.79 1.28
N PRO A 307 -33.52 11.20 0.00
CA PRO A 307 -34.49 12.17 -0.54
C PRO A 307 -35.96 11.74 -0.37
N LYS A 308 -36.22 10.43 -0.21
CA LYS A 308 -37.55 9.84 -0.01
C LYS A 308 -38.00 9.77 1.44
N THR A 309 -37.12 10.10 2.40
CA THR A 309 -37.45 10.10 3.83
C THR A 309 -38.55 11.15 4.09
N PHE A 310 -39.80 10.72 4.29
CA PHE A 310 -40.94 11.60 4.53
C PHE A 310 -41.67 11.22 5.82
N PHE A 311 -42.06 12.23 6.61
CA PHE A 311 -42.79 12.05 7.88
C PHE A 311 -42.15 11.10 8.90
N MET A 312 -40.82 11.13 9.05
CA MET A 312 -40.14 10.36 10.09
C MET A 312 -39.81 11.23 11.31
N ASP A 313 -39.98 10.64 12.49
CA ASP A 313 -39.50 11.17 13.76
C ASP A 313 -37.98 10.97 13.83
N PHE A 314 -37.21 12.06 13.66
CA PHE A 314 -35.75 12.01 13.57
C PHE A 314 -35.13 11.47 14.87
N THR A 315 -35.76 11.65 16.03
CA THR A 315 -35.26 11.13 17.30
C THR A 315 -35.25 9.59 17.32
N LYS A 316 -36.13 8.95 16.55
CA LYS A 316 -36.17 7.48 16.38
C LYS A 316 -35.15 6.95 15.37
N LEU A 317 -34.63 7.82 14.49
CA LEU A 317 -33.60 7.48 13.49
C LEU A 317 -32.18 7.64 14.04
N VAL A 318 -32.02 8.21 15.23
CA VAL A 318 -30.73 8.29 15.89
C VAL A 318 -30.30 6.90 16.31
N ASP A 319 -29.31 6.37 15.59
CA ASP A 319 -28.65 5.11 15.93
C ASP A 319 -28.08 5.16 17.36
N PRO A 320 -28.08 4.03 18.09
CA PRO A 320 -27.48 3.97 19.41
C PRO A 320 -25.97 4.27 19.35
N PRO A 321 -25.40 4.80 20.45
CA PRO A 321 -23.96 5.06 20.62
C PRO A 321 -23.07 3.95 20.04
N LYS A 322 -22.39 4.22 18.92
CA LYS A 322 -21.32 3.34 18.41
C LYS A 322 -19.97 3.86 18.89
N ASN A 323 -19.12 2.95 19.37
CA ASN A 323 -17.84 3.28 20.00
C ASN A 323 -16.89 3.96 19.00
N ILE A 324 -16.28 5.08 19.41
CA ILE A 324 -15.62 6.08 18.53
C ILE A 324 -14.30 5.61 17.91
N PHE A 325 -13.74 4.48 18.37
CA PHE A 325 -12.36 4.08 18.04
C PHE A 325 -12.12 3.55 16.61
N ALA A 326 -13.12 3.55 15.73
CA ALA A 326 -12.95 3.12 14.34
C ALA A 326 -12.51 4.24 13.38
N ASN A 327 -12.55 5.52 13.77
CA ASN A 327 -12.13 6.62 12.90
C ASN A 327 -11.60 7.83 13.69
N ILE A 328 -10.27 7.91 13.84
CA ILE A 328 -9.57 8.93 14.63
C ILE A 328 -9.89 10.36 14.13
N GLN A 329 -9.99 10.58 12.81
CA GLN A 329 -10.32 11.88 12.24
C GLN A 329 -11.75 12.35 12.58
N LEU A 330 -12.70 11.42 12.66
CA LEU A 330 -14.07 11.71 13.09
C LEU A 330 -14.09 12.14 14.57
N SER A 331 -13.26 11.51 15.40
CA SER A 331 -13.17 11.81 16.84
C SER A 331 -12.60 13.20 17.12
N GLU A 332 -11.60 13.63 16.33
CA GLU A 332 -10.95 14.94 16.47
C GLU A 332 -11.87 16.08 16.03
N TYR A 333 -12.54 15.95 14.88
CA TYR A 333 -13.46 17.00 14.40
C TYR A 333 -14.68 17.17 15.32
N LEU A 334 -15.24 16.08 15.83
CA LEU A 334 -16.37 16.11 16.76
C LEU A 334 -15.99 16.56 18.18
N SER A 335 -14.70 16.72 18.47
CA SER A 335 -14.21 17.19 19.78
C SER A 335 -13.96 18.70 19.87
N LYS A 336 -13.96 19.38 18.72
CA LYS A 336 -13.91 20.85 18.62
C LYS A 336 -15.30 21.43 18.84
#